data_AF-A0A960E1B2-F1
#
_entry.id   AF-A0A960E1B2-F1
#
_cell.length_a   1.000
_cell.length_b   1.000
_cell.length_c   1.000
_cell.angle_alpha   90.00
_cell.angle_beta   90.00
_cell.angle_gamma   90.00
#
_symmetry.space_group_name_H-M   'P 1'
#
loop_
_entity.id
_entity.type
_entity.pdbx_description
1 polymer ?
#
loop_
_entity_poly.entity_id
_entity_poly.type
_entity_poly.pdbx_seq_one_letter_code
_entity_poly.pdbx_strand_id
1 'polypeptide(L)'
;MTATETALPEPPKLSGGDEATGHLEELRTDPIGLMARTRAECGDVGEFRLADKDVVLLTGAEANEIFFRASDDELDQAAAYPFMTPVFGEGVVFDATPEERRKALHNQSLRDKFMRGHAATITREIDRMLEQWDDEGEI
;
A
#
# COMPACT_ATOMS: atom_id res chain seq x y z
N MET A 1 35.12 20.86 16.78
CA MET A 1 34.16 19.89 17.35
C MET A 1 33.88 18.88 16.25
N THR A 2 34.50 17.71 16.34
CA THR A 2 34.34 16.64 15.35
C THR A 2 33.02 15.94 15.65
N ALA A 3 32.04 16.06 14.77
CA ALA A 3 30.78 15.31 14.89
C ALA A 3 31.10 13.83 14.67
N THR A 4 30.87 13.01 15.69
CA THR A 4 30.88 11.56 15.53
C THR A 4 29.61 11.18 14.80
N GLU A 5 29.75 10.78 13.54
CA GLU A 5 28.68 10.22 12.73
C GLU A 5 28.36 8.82 13.28
N THR A 6 27.33 8.71 14.11
CA THR A 6 26.88 7.42 14.63
C THR A 6 26.18 6.69 13.48
N ALA A 7 26.80 5.62 12.97
CA ALA A 7 26.17 4.76 11.96
C ALA A 7 24.87 4.18 12.53
N LEU A 8 23.76 4.39 11.83
CA LEU A 8 22.47 3.80 12.18
C LEU A 8 22.52 2.29 11.91
N PRO A 9 21.89 1.46 12.77
CA PRO A 9 21.81 0.03 12.53
C PRO A 9 20.95 -0.25 11.29
N GLU A 10 21.46 -1.11 10.41
CA GLU A 10 20.69 -1.60 9.25
C GLU A 10 19.57 -2.55 9.70
N PRO A 11 18.42 -2.58 9.00
CA PRO A 11 17.37 -3.55 9.25
C PRO A 11 17.87 -5.01 9.16
N PRO A 12 17.40 -5.90 10.04
CA PRO A 12 17.68 -7.33 9.91
C PRO A 12 17.05 -7.90 8.64
N LYS A 13 17.83 -8.66 7.86
CA LYS A 13 17.37 -9.31 6.64
C LYS A 13 16.63 -10.61 6.94
N LEU A 14 15.50 -10.81 6.27
CA LEU A 14 14.73 -12.05 6.30
C LEU A 14 15.56 -13.20 5.73
N SER A 15 15.41 -14.39 6.30
CA SER A 15 16.03 -15.60 5.75
C SER A 15 15.44 -15.99 4.39
N GLY A 16 16.30 -16.48 3.50
CA GLY A 16 15.95 -16.85 2.12
C GLY A 16 16.21 -15.74 1.11
N GLY A 17 15.68 -15.89 -0.11
CA GLY A 17 15.80 -14.88 -1.17
C GLY A 17 17.19 -14.78 -1.83
N ASP A 18 18.02 -15.82 -1.71
CA ASP A 18 19.32 -15.89 -2.39
C ASP A 18 19.20 -16.08 -3.91
N GLU A 19 18.01 -16.46 -4.39
CA GLU A 19 17.70 -16.60 -5.81
C GLU A 19 17.70 -15.25 -6.55
N ALA A 20 17.76 -15.30 -7.88
CA ALA A 20 17.87 -14.10 -8.72
C ALA A 20 16.73 -13.09 -8.52
N THR A 21 15.55 -13.54 -8.10
CA THR A 21 14.36 -12.70 -7.88
C THR A 21 14.13 -12.35 -6.42
N GLY A 22 15.01 -12.75 -5.50
CA GLY A 22 14.79 -12.56 -4.07
C GLY A 22 13.59 -13.35 -3.56
N HIS A 23 12.71 -12.68 -2.82
CA HIS A 23 11.46 -13.20 -2.27
C HIS A 23 10.26 -12.97 -3.19
N LEU A 24 10.47 -12.55 -4.45
CA LEU A 24 9.37 -12.23 -5.36
C LEU A 24 8.46 -13.43 -5.66
N GLU A 25 9.02 -14.63 -5.80
CA GLU A 25 8.20 -15.83 -6.03
C GLU A 25 7.36 -16.18 -4.82
N GLU A 26 7.94 -16.04 -3.62
CA GLU A 26 7.20 -16.23 -2.37
C GLU A 26 6.08 -15.20 -2.21
N LEU A 27 6.34 -13.93 -2.54
CA LEU A 27 5.32 -12.88 -2.55
C LEU A 27 4.16 -13.22 -3.49
N ARG A 28 4.43 -13.85 -4.64
CA ARG A 28 3.38 -14.24 -5.60
C ARG A 28 2.48 -15.36 -5.07
N THR A 29 3.04 -16.29 -4.30
CA THR A 29 2.31 -17.47 -3.82
C THR A 29 1.69 -17.29 -2.44
N ASP A 30 2.38 -16.61 -1.54
CA ASP A 30 1.97 -16.40 -0.14
C ASP A 30 2.50 -15.07 0.42
N PRO A 31 1.92 -13.93 0.00
CA PRO A 31 2.37 -12.61 0.44
C PRO A 31 2.16 -12.39 1.95
N ILE A 32 1.10 -12.95 2.52
CA ILE A 32 0.80 -12.81 3.94
C ILE A 32 1.81 -13.63 4.76
N GLY A 33 2.13 -14.85 4.33
CA GLY A 33 3.15 -15.69 4.95
C GLY A 33 4.53 -15.03 4.92
N LEU A 34 4.92 -14.44 3.79
CA LEU A 34 6.17 -13.67 3.67
C LEU A 34 6.24 -12.56 4.73
N MET A 35 5.23 -11.68 4.79
CA MET A 35 5.18 -10.57 5.75
C MET A 35 5.15 -11.06 7.20
N ALA A 36 4.40 -12.13 7.48
CA ALA A 36 4.31 -12.73 8.81
C ALA A 36 5.68 -13.29 9.27
N ARG A 37 6.40 -13.96 8.37
CA ARG A 37 7.75 -14.48 8.67
C ARG A 37 8.76 -13.36 8.85
N THR A 38 8.70 -12.30 8.04
CA THR A 38 9.52 -11.10 8.25
C THR A 38 9.36 -10.58 9.68
N ARG A 39 8.12 -10.41 10.15
CA ARG A 39 7.88 -9.99 11.53
C ARG A 39 8.42 -11.00 12.55
N ALA A 40 8.22 -12.29 12.33
CA ALA A 40 8.62 -13.33 13.28
C ALA A 40 10.14 -13.44 13.44
N GLU A 41 10.90 -13.23 12.37
CA GLU A 41 12.37 -13.37 12.37
C GLU A 41 13.09 -12.04 12.63
N CYS A 42 12.57 -10.95 12.10
CA CYS A 42 13.23 -9.64 12.08
C CYS A 42 12.66 -8.65 13.10
N GLY A 43 11.46 -8.91 13.62
CA GLY A 43 10.76 -8.03 14.56
C GLY A 43 9.95 -6.94 13.87
N ASP A 44 9.89 -5.75 14.47
CA ASP A 44 9.05 -4.64 14.00
C ASP A 44 9.61 -3.97 12.72
N VAL A 45 10.89 -4.15 12.42
CA VAL A 45 11.56 -3.64 11.21
C VAL A 45 12.36 -4.78 10.60
N GLY A 46 12.04 -5.17 9.36
CA GLY A 46 12.74 -6.25 8.67
C GLY A 46 12.87 -6.01 7.17
N GLU A 47 13.96 -6.47 6.57
CA GLU A 47 14.26 -6.27 5.16
C GLU A 47 14.15 -7.57 4.36
N PHE A 48 13.55 -7.51 3.18
CA PHE A 48 13.61 -8.58 2.19
C PHE A 48 13.71 -7.99 0.78
N ARG A 49 14.29 -8.75 -0.15
CA ARG A 49 14.48 -8.32 -1.54
C ARG A 49 13.36 -8.80 -2.46
N LEU A 50 12.83 -7.94 -3.32
CA LEU A 50 11.93 -8.23 -4.43
C LEU A 50 12.60 -7.85 -5.76
N ALA A 51 13.05 -8.84 -6.53
CA ALA A 51 13.87 -8.61 -7.72
C ALA A 51 15.08 -7.69 -7.44
N ASP A 52 15.10 -6.48 -8.02
CA ASP A 52 16.14 -5.47 -7.83
C ASP A 52 15.84 -4.46 -6.71
N LYS A 53 14.77 -4.68 -5.92
CA LYS A 53 14.33 -3.75 -4.87
C LYS A 53 14.52 -4.35 -3.48
N ASP A 54 15.18 -3.64 -2.58
CA ASP A 54 15.16 -3.94 -1.15
C ASP A 54 13.92 -3.28 -0.52
N VAL A 55 13.13 -4.09 0.19
CA VAL A 55 11.88 -3.68 0.84
C VAL A 55 12.06 -3.81 2.34
N VAL A 56 11.85 -2.69 3.05
CA VAL A 56 11.82 -2.67 4.52
C VAL A 56 10.37 -2.70 4.97
N LEU A 57 9.97 -3.80 5.60
CA LEU A 57 8.67 -3.97 6.22
C LEU A 57 8.68 -3.37 7.63
N LEU A 58 7.73 -2.46 7.87
CA LEU A 58 7.47 -1.87 9.16
C LEU A 58 6.18 -2.46 9.74
N THR A 59 6.24 -2.94 10.98
CA THR A 59 5.11 -3.52 11.70
C THR A 59 5.12 -3.11 13.17
N GLY A 60 3.95 -3.16 13.82
CA GLY A 60 3.81 -2.71 15.21
C GLY A 60 3.55 -1.20 15.31
N ALA A 61 3.09 -0.76 16.48
CA ALA A 61 2.57 0.60 16.65
C ALA A 61 3.64 1.69 16.41
N GLU A 62 4.85 1.50 16.93
CA GLU A 62 5.93 2.48 16.86
C GLU A 62 6.47 2.64 15.43
N ALA A 63 6.80 1.54 14.76
CA ALA A 63 7.27 1.57 13.37
C ALA A 63 6.19 2.09 12.41
N ASN A 64 4.92 1.71 12.64
CA ASN A 64 3.79 2.22 11.86
C ASN A 64 3.57 3.71 12.06
N GLU A 65 3.72 4.24 13.28
CA GLU A 65 3.59 5.68 13.54
C GLU A 65 4.59 6.48 12.71
N ILE A 66 5.83 6.01 12.60
CA ILE A 66 6.87 6.62 11.76
C ILE A 66 6.43 6.58 10.29
N PHE A 67 6.04 5.39 9.79
CA PHE A 67 5.62 5.23 8.40
C PHE A 67 4.43 6.13 8.02
N PHE A 68 3.39 6.18 8.85
CA PHE A 68 2.17 6.95 8.55
C PHE A 68 2.30 8.45 8.78
N ARG A 69 3.29 8.90 9.56
CA ARG A 69 3.55 10.33 9.80
C ARG A 69 4.65 10.92 8.93
N ALA A 70 5.42 10.08 8.25
CA ALA A 70 6.42 10.53 7.28
C ALA A 70 5.78 11.43 6.22
N SER A 71 6.48 12.49 5.86
CA SER A 71 6.09 13.35 4.74
C SER A 71 6.40 12.68 3.39
N ASP A 72 5.78 13.17 2.32
CA ASP A 72 6.07 12.69 0.95
C ASP A 72 7.54 12.91 0.55
N ASP A 73 8.23 13.89 1.17
CA ASP A 73 9.67 14.16 0.95
C ASP A 73 10.56 13.11 1.64
N GLU A 74 10.07 12.47 2.71
CA GLU A 74 10.77 11.41 3.45
C GLU A 74 10.45 10.02 2.89
N LEU A 75 9.17 9.76 2.60
CA LEU A 75 8.67 8.52 2.01
C LEU A 75 7.71 8.83 0.87
N ASP A 76 8.23 8.80 -0.36
CA ASP A 76 7.44 9.12 -1.54
C ASP A 76 6.46 8.00 -1.90
N GLN A 77 5.16 8.26 -1.72
CA GLN A 77 4.09 7.35 -2.09
C GLN A 77 3.97 7.17 -3.62
N ALA A 78 4.42 8.12 -4.44
CA ALA A 78 4.39 8.03 -5.90
C ALA A 78 5.21 6.84 -6.41
N ALA A 79 6.45 6.74 -5.94
CA ALA A 79 7.37 5.68 -6.31
C ALA A 79 6.89 4.27 -5.91
N ALA A 80 5.94 4.17 -4.98
CA ALA A 80 5.42 2.90 -4.49
C ALA A 80 4.37 2.23 -5.40
N TYR A 81 3.71 2.98 -6.30
CA TYR A 81 2.62 2.47 -7.15
C TYR A 81 2.85 2.62 -8.67
N PRO A 82 4.05 2.28 -9.20
CA PRO A 82 4.34 2.45 -10.63
C PRO A 82 3.46 1.57 -11.53
N PHE A 83 2.91 0.49 -10.98
CA PHE A 83 1.99 -0.40 -11.69
C PHE A 83 0.59 0.19 -11.90
N MET A 84 0.25 1.31 -11.24
CA MET A 84 -1.03 2.00 -11.45
C MET A 84 -0.99 3.00 -12.61
N THR A 85 0.20 3.45 -13.04
CA THR A 85 0.36 4.41 -14.16
C THR A 85 -0.29 3.90 -15.46
N PRO A 86 -0.13 2.63 -15.88
CA PRO A 86 -0.81 2.11 -17.07
C PRO A 86 -2.35 2.08 -16.97
N VAL A 87 -2.90 2.06 -15.75
CA VAL A 87 -4.35 2.01 -15.50
C VAL A 87 -4.96 3.41 -15.52
N PHE A 88 -4.32 4.37 -14.84
CA PHE A 88 -4.84 5.74 -14.71
C PHE A 88 -4.41 6.69 -15.81
N GLY A 89 -3.31 6.38 -16.51
CA GLY A 89 -2.68 7.26 -17.49
C GLY A 89 -1.53 8.08 -16.88
N GLU A 90 -0.63 8.51 -17.76
CA GLU A 90 0.50 9.38 -17.40
C GLU A 90 0.00 10.70 -16.80
N GLY A 91 0.68 11.18 -15.75
CA GLY A 91 0.35 12.43 -15.04
C GLY A 91 -0.94 12.40 -14.21
N VAL A 92 -1.53 11.23 -13.97
CA VAL A 92 -2.80 11.09 -13.21
C VAL A 92 -2.56 10.42 -11.87
N VAL A 93 -3.01 11.06 -10.78
CA VAL A 93 -2.92 10.58 -9.39
C VAL A 93 -1.51 10.08 -9.07
N PHE A 94 -1.23 8.79 -9.25
CA PHE A 94 0.02 8.15 -8.88
C PHE A 94 1.21 8.44 -9.81
N ASP A 95 1.02 9.23 -10.86
CA ASP A 95 2.08 9.76 -11.74
C ASP A 95 2.12 11.30 -11.76
N ALA A 96 1.28 11.96 -10.94
CA ALA A 96 1.22 13.42 -10.83
C ALA A 96 2.07 13.94 -9.66
N THR A 97 2.41 15.24 -9.70
CA THR A 97 3.10 15.90 -8.57
C THR A 97 2.26 15.82 -7.28
N PRO A 98 2.89 15.90 -6.08
CA PRO A 98 2.15 15.86 -4.81
C PRO A 98 1.01 16.90 -4.72
N GLU A 99 1.20 18.08 -5.31
CA GLU A 99 0.20 19.15 -5.34
C GLU A 99 -1.00 18.80 -6.23
N GLU A 100 -0.75 18.23 -7.41
CA GLU A 100 -1.79 17.79 -8.35
C GLU A 100 -2.56 16.58 -7.80
N ARG A 101 -1.89 15.66 -7.11
CA ARG A 101 -2.54 14.56 -6.35
C ARG A 101 -3.50 15.07 -5.31
N ARG A 102 -3.05 16.02 -4.48
CA ARG A 102 -3.88 16.64 -3.45
C ARG A 102 -5.14 17.23 -4.07
N LYS A 103 -5.04 17.84 -5.25
CA LYS A 103 -6.19 18.39 -5.98
C LYS A 103 -7.14 17.30 -6.50
N ALA A 104 -6.63 16.17 -6.99
CA ALA A 104 -7.44 15.03 -7.41
C ALA A 104 -8.12 14.32 -6.22
N LEU A 105 -7.40 14.14 -5.11
CA LEU A 105 -7.92 13.58 -3.84
C LEU A 105 -8.91 14.52 -3.15
N HIS A 106 -8.84 15.83 -3.42
CA HIS A 106 -9.86 16.81 -3.02
C HIS A 106 -11.18 16.69 -3.79
N ASN A 107 -11.42 15.59 -4.51
CA ASN A 107 -12.74 15.26 -5.05
C ASN A 107 -13.79 15.36 -3.92
N GLN A 108 -14.68 16.33 -4.05
CA GLN A 108 -15.64 16.64 -2.99
C GLN A 108 -16.69 15.54 -2.85
N SER A 109 -16.79 14.62 -3.81
CA SER A 109 -17.79 13.55 -3.83
C SER A 109 -17.76 12.65 -2.60
N LEU A 110 -16.59 12.48 -1.96
CA LEU A 110 -16.45 11.67 -0.76
C LEU A 110 -16.71 12.44 0.56
N ARG A 111 -17.20 13.68 0.49
CA ARG A 111 -17.54 14.46 1.69
C ARG A 111 -18.91 14.08 2.26
N ASP A 112 -19.07 14.22 3.57
CA ASP A 112 -20.29 13.95 4.34
C ASP A 112 -21.58 14.47 3.71
N LYS A 113 -21.53 15.69 3.15
CA LYS A 113 -22.69 16.33 2.48
C LYS A 113 -23.28 15.51 1.33
N PHE A 114 -22.49 14.63 0.70
CA PHE A 114 -22.93 13.76 -0.38
C PHE A 114 -23.24 12.33 0.07
N MET A 115 -22.83 11.93 1.28
CA MET A 115 -22.99 10.55 1.76
C MET A 115 -24.44 10.09 1.79
N ARG A 116 -25.37 10.97 2.15
CA ARG A 116 -26.81 10.64 2.12
C ARG A 116 -27.30 10.34 0.70
N GLY A 117 -26.82 11.08 -0.30
CA GLY A 117 -27.16 10.86 -1.70
C GLY A 117 -26.52 9.58 -2.26
N HIS A 118 -25.28 9.29 -1.86
CA HIS A 118 -24.60 8.04 -2.21
C HIS A 118 -25.30 6.83 -1.60
N ALA A 119 -25.68 6.88 -0.32
CA ALA A 119 -26.43 5.81 0.33
C ALA A 119 -27.72 5.50 -0.42
N ALA A 120 -28.51 6.52 -0.74
CA ALA A 120 -29.75 6.34 -1.51
C ALA A 120 -29.50 5.79 -2.93
N THR A 121 -28.39 6.18 -3.57
CA THR A 121 -28.00 5.69 -4.88
C THR A 121 -27.58 4.22 -4.83
N ILE A 122 -26.73 3.86 -3.86
CA ILE A 122 -26.28 2.48 -3.64
C ILE A 122 -27.48 1.57 -3.38
N THR A 123 -28.42 1.97 -2.51
CA THR A 123 -29.64 1.20 -2.26
C THR A 123 -30.44 0.97 -3.53
N ARG A 124 -30.70 2.02 -4.32
CA ARG A 124 -31.44 1.89 -5.58
C ARG A 124 -30.75 0.94 -6.57
N GLU A 125 -29.42 1.01 -6.70
CA GLU A 125 -28.71 0.10 -7.60
C GLU A 125 -28.74 -1.35 -7.10
N ILE A 126 -28.69 -1.57 -5.78
CA ILE A 126 -28.88 -2.91 -5.18
C ILE A 126 -30.29 -3.42 -5.48
N ASP A 127 -31.33 -2.63 -5.20
CA ASP A 127 -32.73 -3.02 -5.46
C ASP A 127 -32.91 -3.39 -6.94
N ARG A 128 -32.38 -2.57 -7.86
CA ARG A 128 -32.42 -2.82 -9.30
C ARG A 128 -31.67 -4.09 -9.73
N MET A 129 -30.58 -4.44 -9.05
CA MET A 129 -29.86 -5.69 -9.32
C MET A 129 -30.64 -6.89 -8.80
N LEU A 130 -31.26 -6.78 -7.62
CA LEU A 130 -32.05 -7.84 -6.98
C LEU A 130 -33.39 -8.08 -7.69
N GLU A 131 -34.00 -7.07 -8.30
CA GLU A 131 -35.20 -7.22 -9.14
C GLU A 131 -35.02 -8.21 -10.32
N GLN A 132 -33.77 -8.50 -10.70
CA GLN A 132 -33.43 -9.44 -11.77
C GLN A 132 -33.18 -10.87 -11.27
N TRP A 133 -33.19 -11.10 -9.96
CA TRP A 133 -32.98 -12.43 -9.39
C TRP A 133 -34.29 -13.23 -9.41
N ASP A 134 -34.15 -14.53 -9.70
CA ASP A 134 -35.22 -15.51 -9.50
C ASP A 134 -35.31 -15.91 -8.01
N ASP A 135 -36.32 -16.70 -7.65
CA ASP A 135 -36.59 -17.13 -6.27
C ASP A 135 -35.54 -18.10 -5.69
N GLU A 136 -34.64 -18.66 -6.51
CA GLU A 136 -33.61 -19.66 -6.15
C GLU A 136 -32.24 -19.33 -6.79
N GLY A 137 -31.13 -19.86 -6.24
CA GLY A 137 -29.77 -19.61 -6.72
C GLY A 137 -28.71 -20.59 -6.20
N GLU A 138 -27.45 -20.35 -6.57
CA GLU A 138 -26.29 -21.15 -6.17
C GLU A 138 -25.46 -20.44 -5.08
N ILE A 139 -24.79 -21.23 -4.23
CA ILE A 139 -23.83 -20.77 -3.20
C ILE A 139 -22.42 -20.87 -3.74
#